data_AF-X1GXC5-F1
#
_entry.id   AF-X1GXC5-F1
#
_cell.length_a   1.000
_cell.length_b   1.000
_cell.length_c   1.000
_cell.angle_alpha   90.00
_cell.angle_beta   90.00
_cell.angle_gamma   90.00
#
_symmetry.space_group_name_H-M   'P 1'
#
loop_
_entity.id
_entity.type
_entity.pdbx_description
1 polymer ?
#
loop_
_entity_poly.entity_id
_entity_poly.type
_entity_poly.pdbx_seq_one_letter_code
_entity_poly.pdbx_strand_id
1 'polypeptide(L)'
;MRPFTFVHAADLHLDSPFVGIQDVDEEIAERLREATFSTFRHIVDLCVEREVDFVLVAGDIYDSGDRSLRAQIRFRDGLRRLSAAGIPAFVVHGNHDPLDRWSATLQWPEDAHIFGGKTVTRVPVEAEGDMIATVYGISYPTQEVRRNLATEFRRDEKDVYAIGLLHCNVGENTGHEPYAPCSVEDLVRAGMDYWALGHVHNRRIMREDKPVIV
;
A
#
# COMPACT_ATOMS: atom_id res chain seq x y z
N MET A 1 10.73 -16.22 17.93
CA MET A 1 10.28 -15.07 17.12
C MET A 1 9.56 -14.13 18.07
N ARG A 2 10.02 -12.87 18.17
CA ARG A 2 9.33 -11.85 18.97
C ARG A 2 7.97 -11.54 18.30
N PRO A 3 6.88 -11.37 19.07
CA PRO A 3 5.63 -10.84 18.51
C PRO A 3 5.85 -9.43 17.98
N PHE A 4 5.34 -9.14 16.79
CA PHE A 4 5.35 -7.81 16.20
C PHE A 4 3.96 -7.46 15.68
N THR A 5 3.69 -6.18 15.53
CA THR A 5 2.41 -5.61 15.10
C THR A 5 2.66 -4.66 13.94
N PHE A 6 1.80 -4.68 12.93
CA PHE A 6 1.84 -3.73 11.83
C PHE A 6 0.43 -3.31 11.41
N VAL A 7 0.33 -2.20 10.69
CA VAL A 7 -0.92 -1.76 10.05
C VAL A 7 -0.79 -1.94 8.54
N HIS A 8 -1.83 -2.52 7.93
CA HIS A 8 -1.98 -2.61 6.48
C HIS A 8 -3.13 -1.69 6.04
N ALA A 9 -2.84 -0.78 5.13
CA ALA A 9 -3.80 0.08 4.45
C ALA A 9 -3.61 0.02 2.92
N ALA A 10 -4.64 0.35 2.16
CA ALA A 10 -4.63 0.41 0.70
C ALA A 10 -5.70 1.41 0.22
N ASP A 11 -5.64 1.79 -1.05
CA ASP A 11 -6.72 2.49 -1.76
C ASP A 11 -7.17 3.78 -1.04
N LEU A 12 -6.19 4.60 -0.61
CA LEU A 12 -6.44 5.82 0.16
C LEU A 12 -7.10 6.92 -0.67
N HIS A 13 -6.80 6.97 -1.98
CA HIS A 13 -7.38 7.93 -2.94
C HIS A 13 -7.45 9.37 -2.39
N LEU A 14 -6.34 9.84 -1.81
CA LEU A 14 -6.29 11.13 -1.14
C LEU A 14 -6.60 12.27 -2.10
N ASP A 15 -7.55 13.12 -1.70
CA ASP A 15 -8.03 14.28 -2.48
C ASP A 15 -8.79 13.93 -3.76
N SER A 16 -9.00 12.63 -4.03
CA SER A 16 -9.75 12.20 -5.21
C SER A 16 -11.22 12.63 -5.08
N PRO A 17 -11.78 13.27 -6.11
CA PRO A 17 -13.14 13.76 -6.07
C PRO A 17 -14.17 12.63 -6.20
N PHE A 18 -15.27 12.73 -5.45
CA PHE A 18 -16.42 11.86 -5.67
C PHE A 18 -17.19 12.29 -6.92
N VAL A 19 -17.16 11.45 -7.95
CA VAL A 19 -17.82 11.70 -9.24
C VAL A 19 -19.33 11.88 -9.03
N GLY A 20 -19.90 12.93 -9.64
CA GLY A 20 -21.33 13.22 -9.61
C GLY A 20 -21.86 13.94 -8.37
N ILE A 21 -21.06 14.12 -7.32
CA ILE A 21 -21.46 14.90 -6.12
C ILE A 21 -21.08 16.38 -6.27
N GLN A 22 -19.97 16.67 -6.96
CA GLN A 22 -19.49 18.04 -7.18
C GLN A 22 -20.48 18.92 -7.94
N ASP A 23 -21.26 18.32 -8.84
CA ASP A 23 -22.27 19.02 -9.63
C ASP A 23 -23.53 19.36 -8.82
N VAL A 24 -23.66 18.80 -7.61
CA VAL A 24 -24.87 18.87 -6.79
C VAL A 24 -24.68 19.78 -5.58
N ASP A 25 -23.52 19.72 -4.90
CA ASP A 25 -23.23 20.53 -3.71
C ASP A 25 -21.72 20.62 -3.41
N GLU A 26 -21.18 21.85 -3.39
CA GLU A 26 -19.74 22.10 -3.17
C GLU A 26 -19.31 21.87 -1.70
N GLU A 27 -20.19 22.14 -0.73
CA GLU A 27 -19.90 21.93 0.70
C GLU A 27 -19.79 20.42 0.99
N ILE A 28 -20.71 19.63 0.45
CA ILE A 28 -20.66 18.16 0.56
C ILE A 28 -19.41 17.62 -0.12
N ALA A 29 -19.08 18.11 -1.32
CA ALA A 29 -17.89 17.69 -2.04
C ALA A 29 -16.60 17.95 -1.24
N GLU A 30 -16.44 19.15 -0.66
CA GLU A 30 -15.27 19.47 0.16
C GLU A 30 -15.19 18.61 1.42
N ARG A 31 -16.33 18.37 2.09
CA ARG A 31 -16.37 17.47 3.27
C ARG A 31 -15.93 16.05 2.93
N LEU A 32 -16.29 15.55 1.75
CA LEU A 32 -15.89 14.23 1.29
C LEU A 32 -14.40 14.16 0.93
N ARG A 33 -13.85 15.21 0.28
CA ARG A 33 -12.39 15.32 0.06
C ARG A 33 -11.63 15.35 1.38
N GLU A 34 -12.09 16.15 2.35
CA GLU A 34 -11.46 16.20 3.68
C GLU A 34 -11.56 14.89 4.45
N ALA A 35 -12.58 14.06 4.17
CA ALA A 35 -12.74 12.77 4.81
C ALA A 35 -11.58 11.81 4.47
N THR A 36 -11.05 11.83 3.24
CA THR A 36 -9.89 11.00 2.87
C THR A 36 -8.65 11.40 3.67
N PHE A 37 -8.41 12.71 3.82
CA PHE A 37 -7.31 13.22 4.63
C PHE A 37 -7.47 12.90 6.12
N SER A 38 -8.67 13.07 6.66
CA SER A 38 -8.94 12.73 8.04
C SER A 38 -8.75 11.24 8.30
N THR A 39 -9.12 10.39 7.34
CA THR A 39 -8.97 8.93 7.44
C THR A 39 -7.49 8.56 7.49
N PHE A 40 -6.67 9.08 6.57
CA PHE A 40 -5.22 8.84 6.60
C PHE A 40 -4.57 9.37 7.88
N ARG A 41 -4.99 10.54 8.37
CA ARG A 41 -4.55 11.05 9.68
C ARG A 41 -4.89 10.08 10.81
N HIS A 42 -6.11 9.54 10.85
CA HIS A 42 -6.50 8.56 11.88
C HIS A 42 -5.70 7.26 11.78
N ILE A 43 -5.35 6.80 10.58
CA ILE A 43 -4.46 5.64 10.39
C ILE A 43 -3.09 5.94 11.01
N VAL A 44 -2.51 7.10 10.70
CA VAL A 44 -1.21 7.51 11.29
C VAL A 44 -1.30 7.62 12.80
N ASP A 45 -2.36 8.25 13.33
CA ASP A 45 -2.59 8.39 14.77
C ASP A 45 -2.69 7.02 15.45
N LEU A 46 -3.43 6.08 14.85
CA LEU A 46 -3.54 4.71 15.33
C LEU A 46 -2.19 4.00 15.38
N CYS A 47 -1.37 4.14 14.33
CA CYS A 47 -0.05 3.51 14.28
C CYS A 47 0.85 4.01 15.42
N VAL A 48 0.85 5.32 15.67
CA VAL A 48 1.61 5.94 16.76
C VAL A 48 1.05 5.56 18.13
N GLU A 49 -0.27 5.60 18.32
CA GLU A 49 -0.91 5.23 19.60
C GLU A 49 -0.70 3.76 19.97
N ARG A 50 -0.64 2.88 18.96
CA ARG A 50 -0.43 1.43 19.15
C ARG A 50 1.03 1.02 19.11
N GLU A 51 1.96 1.96 18.88
CA GLU A 51 3.40 1.70 18.79
C GLU A 51 3.71 0.53 17.85
N VAL A 52 3.10 0.53 16.67
CA VAL A 52 3.28 -0.57 15.70
C VAL A 52 4.71 -0.59 15.17
N ASP A 53 5.23 -1.79 14.89
CA ASP A 53 6.61 -1.96 14.43
C ASP A 53 6.81 -1.42 13.00
N PHE A 54 5.76 -1.40 12.16
CA PHE A 54 5.80 -0.82 10.80
C PHE A 54 4.40 -0.64 10.19
N VAL A 55 4.34 0.07 9.06
CA VAL A 55 3.12 0.30 8.27
C VAL A 55 3.31 -0.15 6.82
N LEU A 56 2.28 -0.74 6.24
CA LEU A 56 2.21 -1.16 4.84
C LEU A 56 1.11 -0.35 4.11
N VAL A 57 1.43 0.19 2.93
CA VAL A 57 0.48 0.90 2.05
C VAL A 57 0.48 0.24 0.67
N ALA A 58 -0.60 -0.47 0.34
CA ALA A 58 -0.71 -1.33 -0.83
C ALA A 58 -1.27 -0.63 -2.10
N GLY A 59 -0.76 0.56 -2.43
CA GLY A 59 -1.10 1.26 -3.67
C GLY A 59 -2.35 2.14 -3.62
N ASP A 60 -2.57 2.85 -4.72
CA ASP A 60 -3.63 3.83 -4.93
C ASP A 60 -3.72 4.86 -3.79
N ILE A 61 -2.60 5.53 -3.54
CA ILE A 61 -2.46 6.52 -2.46
C ILE A 61 -3.27 7.78 -2.80
N TYR A 62 -3.27 8.17 -4.07
CA TYR A 62 -3.95 9.33 -4.64
C TYR A 62 -4.18 9.09 -6.13
N ASP A 63 -4.99 9.93 -6.78
CA ASP A 63 -5.13 9.91 -8.25
C ASP A 63 -4.15 10.89 -8.91
N SER A 64 -3.22 10.36 -9.70
CA SER A 64 -2.23 11.19 -10.42
C SER A 64 -2.84 12.04 -11.53
N GLY A 65 -4.02 11.65 -12.04
CA GLY A 65 -4.79 12.43 -13.01
C GLY A 65 -5.23 13.78 -12.45
N ASP A 66 -5.52 13.85 -11.15
CA ASP A 66 -5.92 15.07 -10.45
C ASP A 66 -4.75 16.02 -10.19
N ARG A 67 -3.51 15.52 -10.27
CA ARG A 67 -2.28 16.28 -10.04
C ARG A 67 -2.30 17.05 -8.71
N SER A 68 -2.92 16.48 -7.69
CA SER A 68 -3.03 17.13 -6.38
C SER A 68 -1.68 17.16 -5.65
N LEU A 69 -1.05 18.33 -5.61
CA LEU A 69 0.10 18.59 -4.75
C LEU A 69 -0.28 18.48 -3.25
N ARG A 70 -1.52 18.84 -2.91
CA ARG A 70 -2.06 18.75 -1.55
C ARG A 70 -2.04 17.31 -1.06
N ALA A 71 -2.52 16.36 -1.88
CA ALA A 71 -2.52 14.93 -1.59
C ALA A 71 -1.12 14.42 -1.25
N GLN A 72 -0.15 14.71 -2.11
CA GLN A 72 1.23 14.25 -1.95
C GLN A 72 1.91 14.87 -0.73
N ILE A 73 1.69 16.16 -0.45
CA ILE A 73 2.20 16.83 0.76
C ILE A 73 1.60 16.20 2.01
N ARG A 74 0.28 15.98 2.06
CA ARG A 74 -0.40 15.38 3.21
C ARG A 74 0.05 13.96 3.46
N PHE A 75 0.22 13.16 2.40
CA PHE A 75 0.77 11.81 2.50
C PHE A 75 2.18 11.82 3.09
N ARG A 76 3.09 12.60 2.50
CA ARG A 76 4.47 12.78 2.99
C ARG A 76 4.51 13.25 4.44
N ASP A 77 3.66 14.19 4.83
CA ASP A 77 3.63 14.71 6.19
C ASP A 77 3.14 13.64 7.19
N GLY A 78 2.21 12.77 6.78
CA GLY A 78 1.85 11.58 7.57
C GLY A 78 3.03 10.61 7.72
N LEU A 79 3.74 10.31 6.63
CA LEU A 79 4.95 9.47 6.69
C LEU A 79 6.04 10.08 7.57
N ARG A 80 6.20 11.41 7.57
CA ARG A 80 7.14 12.11 8.45
C ARG A 80 6.77 11.95 9.91
N ARG A 81 5.47 11.94 10.25
CA ARG A 81 5.02 11.68 11.62
C ARG A 81 5.33 10.24 12.06
N LEU A 82 5.15 9.26 11.16
CA LEU A 82 5.52 7.86 11.41
C LEU A 82 7.03 7.71 11.64
N SER A 83 7.85 8.27 10.73
CA SER A 83 9.32 8.27 10.85
C SER A 83 9.79 8.98 12.13
N ALA A 84 9.19 10.12 12.50
CA ALA A 84 9.49 10.80 13.76
C ALA A 84 9.15 9.96 15.01
N ALA A 85 8.25 9.00 14.90
CA ALA A 85 7.91 8.02 15.93
C ALA A 85 8.75 6.72 15.83
N GLY A 86 9.69 6.64 14.88
CA GLY A 86 10.50 5.44 14.64
C GLY A 86 9.74 4.30 13.96
N ILE A 87 8.61 4.60 13.30
CA ILE A 87 7.76 3.61 12.64
C ILE A 87 8.04 3.65 11.13
N PRO A 88 8.75 2.65 10.56
CA PRO A 88 8.99 2.59 9.13
C PRO A 88 7.71 2.31 8.34
N ALA A 89 7.65 2.88 7.14
CA ALA A 89 6.53 2.74 6.22
C ALA A 89 6.98 2.16 4.87
N PHE A 90 6.25 1.15 4.41
CA PHE A 90 6.52 0.42 3.17
C PHE A 90 5.37 0.63 2.20
N VAL A 91 5.69 1.13 1.00
CA VAL A 91 4.67 1.67 0.08
C VAL A 91 4.91 1.16 -1.32
N VAL A 92 3.88 0.58 -1.93
CA VAL A 92 3.82 0.35 -3.39
C VAL A 92 2.84 1.33 -4.01
N HIS A 93 3.01 1.61 -5.30
CA HIS A 93 2.07 2.37 -6.12
C HIS A 93 1.17 1.44 -6.95
N GLY A 94 -0.08 1.84 -7.14
CA GLY A 94 -1.10 1.14 -7.91
C GLY A 94 -1.34 1.75 -9.29
N ASN A 95 -2.52 1.51 -9.87
CA ASN A 95 -2.86 2.00 -11.20
C ASN A 95 -3.27 3.48 -11.23
N HIS A 96 -3.71 4.07 -10.12
CA HIS A 96 -4.03 5.51 -10.06
C HIS A 96 -2.80 6.39 -9.82
N ASP A 97 -1.74 5.83 -9.24
CA ASP A 97 -0.50 6.52 -8.92
C ASP A 97 0.79 5.85 -9.42
N PRO A 98 0.83 5.32 -10.65
CA PRO A 98 2.00 4.58 -11.15
C PRO A 98 3.24 5.48 -11.28
N LEU A 99 4.42 4.85 -11.28
CA LEU A 99 5.70 5.55 -11.23
C LEU A 99 6.02 6.43 -12.46
N ASP A 100 5.40 6.19 -13.62
CA ASP A 100 5.60 6.97 -14.84
C ASP A 100 4.73 8.23 -14.92
N ARG A 101 3.79 8.41 -13.97
CA ARG A 101 2.94 9.58 -13.92
C ARG A 101 3.61 10.74 -13.22
N TRP A 102 3.04 11.92 -13.44
CA TRP A 102 3.51 13.13 -12.80
C TRP A 102 3.38 13.01 -11.28
N SER A 103 4.49 13.21 -10.57
CA SER A 103 4.53 13.45 -9.14
C SER A 103 5.34 14.70 -8.87
N ALA A 104 5.06 15.38 -7.76
CA ALA A 104 5.92 16.43 -7.27
C ALA A 104 7.24 15.81 -6.81
N THR A 105 8.36 16.47 -7.08
CA THR A 105 9.66 16.06 -6.55
C THR A 105 9.69 16.30 -5.04
N LEU A 106 9.18 15.34 -4.27
CA LEU A 106 9.16 15.36 -2.83
C LEU A 106 10.30 14.50 -2.27
N GLN A 107 10.94 14.99 -1.22
CA GLN A 107 11.81 14.16 -0.40
C GLN A 107 10.96 13.38 0.59
N TRP A 108 10.97 12.06 0.46
CA TRP A 108 10.39 11.14 1.43
C TRP A 108 11.24 11.10 2.71
N PRO A 109 10.63 10.87 3.89
CA PRO A 109 11.38 10.69 5.13
C PRO A 109 12.26 9.43 5.09
N GLU A 110 13.27 9.37 5.96
CA GLU A 110 14.30 8.31 5.97
C GLU A 110 13.71 6.90 6.15
N ASP A 111 12.73 6.75 7.04
CA ASP A 111 12.11 5.45 7.34
C ASP A 111 10.97 5.08 6.37
N ALA A 112 10.74 5.86 5.32
CA ALA A 112 9.77 5.52 4.28
C ALA A 112 10.45 4.88 3.07
N HIS A 113 10.06 3.64 2.78
CA HIS A 113 10.50 2.92 1.61
C HIS A 113 9.40 2.84 0.55
N ILE A 114 9.64 3.48 -0.60
CA ILE A 114 8.77 3.36 -1.79
C ILE A 114 9.39 2.34 -2.75
N PHE A 115 8.67 1.26 -3.06
CA PHE A 115 9.17 0.21 -3.94
C PHE A 115 9.21 0.69 -5.41
N GLY A 116 10.18 0.20 -6.17
CA GLY A 116 10.27 0.42 -7.62
C GLY A 116 9.34 -0.49 -8.42
N GLY A 117 9.22 -0.26 -9.74
CA GLY A 117 8.32 -1.04 -10.62
C GLY A 117 8.99 -1.96 -11.63
N LYS A 118 10.32 -2.09 -11.57
CA LYS A 118 11.10 -2.94 -12.51
C LYS A 118 11.06 -4.42 -12.13
N THR A 119 11.29 -4.71 -10.85
CA THR A 119 11.39 -6.05 -10.27
C THR A 119 10.94 -5.99 -8.82
N VAL A 120 10.49 -7.12 -8.28
CA VAL A 120 10.24 -7.25 -6.84
C VAL A 120 11.55 -7.02 -6.08
N THR A 121 11.53 -6.11 -5.11
CA THR A 121 12.62 -5.92 -4.15
C THR A 121 12.14 -6.25 -2.75
N ARG A 122 13.09 -6.48 -1.84
CA ARG A 122 12.80 -6.82 -0.45
C ARG A 122 13.53 -5.90 0.50
N VAL A 123 12.90 -5.59 1.63
CA VAL A 123 13.48 -4.78 2.69
C VAL A 123 13.27 -5.49 4.03
N PRO A 124 14.34 -5.84 4.77
CA PRO A 124 14.22 -6.40 6.10
C PRO A 124 13.67 -5.36 7.08
N VAL A 125 12.88 -5.83 8.04
CA VAL A 125 12.37 -5.04 9.16
C VAL A 125 13.01 -5.58 10.43
N GLU A 126 13.66 -4.69 11.17
CA GLU A 126 14.36 -5.00 12.41
C GLU A 126 13.68 -4.31 13.59
N ALA A 127 13.59 -4.99 14.72
CA ALA A 127 13.18 -4.43 15.98
C ALA A 127 14.19 -4.82 17.05
N GLU A 128 14.76 -3.83 17.75
CA GLU A 128 15.80 -4.03 18.77
C GLU A 128 17.03 -4.83 18.29
N GLY A 129 17.33 -4.75 16.98
CA GLY A 129 18.48 -5.44 16.36
C GLY A 129 18.21 -6.87 15.89
N ASP A 130 16.99 -7.38 16.08
CA ASP A 130 16.55 -8.66 15.54
C ASP A 130 15.65 -8.46 14.30
N MET A 131 15.88 -9.25 13.24
CA MET A 131 15.00 -9.27 12.07
C MET A 131 13.66 -9.92 12.41
N ILE A 132 12.58 -9.14 12.36
CA ILE A 132 11.22 -9.58 12.69
C ILE A 132 10.42 -10.00 11.46
N ALA A 133 10.64 -9.35 10.33
CA ALA A 133 9.98 -9.63 9.06
C ALA A 133 10.82 -9.14 7.87
N THR A 134 10.43 -9.54 6.66
CA THR A 134 10.96 -9.00 5.40
C THR A 134 9.79 -8.63 4.50
N VAL A 135 9.72 -7.36 4.10
CA VAL A 135 8.67 -6.85 3.20
C VAL A 135 9.17 -6.91 1.76
N TYR A 136 8.44 -7.64 0.93
CA TYR A 136 8.62 -7.73 -0.51
C TYR A 136 7.61 -6.82 -1.18
N GLY A 137 8.02 -6.06 -2.19
CA GLY A 137 7.11 -5.15 -2.87
C GLY A 137 7.53 -4.84 -4.30
N ILE A 138 6.54 -4.45 -5.09
CA ILE A 138 6.71 -3.91 -6.43
C ILE A 138 5.58 -2.92 -6.73
N SER A 139 5.95 -1.74 -7.19
CA SER A 139 5.02 -0.71 -7.64
C SER A 139 4.65 -0.90 -9.10
N TYR A 140 3.54 -0.32 -9.53
CA TYR A 140 3.20 -0.28 -10.95
C TYR A 140 4.14 0.69 -11.68
N PRO A 141 4.89 0.23 -12.69
CA PRO A 141 5.72 1.13 -13.49
C PRO A 141 4.88 2.04 -14.40
N THR A 142 3.67 1.59 -14.76
CA THR A 142 2.72 2.25 -15.66
C THR A 142 1.30 2.00 -15.17
N GLN A 143 0.35 2.85 -15.55
CA GLN A 143 -1.07 2.73 -15.15
C GLN A 143 -1.66 1.34 -15.44
N GLU A 144 -1.36 0.78 -16.62
CA GLU A 144 -1.80 -0.56 -16.95
C GLU A 144 -0.67 -1.57 -16.77
N VAL A 145 -0.80 -2.44 -15.78
CA VAL A 145 0.03 -3.65 -15.66
C VAL A 145 -0.87 -4.84 -15.92
N ARG A 146 -0.59 -5.64 -16.95
CA ARG A 146 -1.39 -6.84 -17.30
C ARG A 146 -0.68 -8.17 -17.01
N ARG A 147 0.56 -8.10 -16.52
CA ARG A 147 1.33 -9.29 -16.13
C ARG A 147 1.01 -9.69 -14.69
N ASN A 148 1.11 -10.98 -14.40
CA ASN A 148 0.91 -11.51 -13.05
C ASN A 148 2.15 -11.28 -12.18
N LEU A 149 2.17 -10.15 -11.46
CA LEU A 149 3.28 -9.76 -10.60
C LEU A 149 3.49 -10.70 -9.42
N ALA A 150 2.45 -11.38 -8.93
CA ALA A 150 2.56 -12.30 -7.78
C ALA A 150 3.57 -13.43 -8.05
N THR A 151 3.71 -13.85 -9.30
CA THR A 151 4.68 -14.90 -9.70
C THR A 151 6.15 -14.47 -9.64
N GLU A 152 6.42 -13.17 -9.53
CA GLU A 152 7.77 -12.61 -9.38
C GLU A 152 8.25 -12.63 -7.92
N PHE A 153 7.34 -12.79 -6.95
CA PHE A 153 7.68 -12.87 -5.54
C PHE A 153 8.28 -14.23 -5.20
N ARG A 154 9.43 -14.20 -4.52
CA ARG A 154 10.12 -15.41 -4.04
C ARG A 154 10.73 -15.13 -2.68
N ARG A 155 10.25 -15.85 -1.67
CA ARG A 155 10.78 -15.78 -0.31
C ARG A 155 12.22 -16.28 -0.27
N ASP A 156 13.06 -15.58 0.49
CA ASP A 156 14.36 -16.11 0.93
C ASP A 156 14.17 -17.06 2.10
N GLU A 157 14.83 -18.22 2.06
CA GLU A 157 14.76 -19.22 3.13
C GLU A 157 15.25 -18.68 4.48
N LYS A 158 16.06 -17.61 4.47
CA LYS A 158 16.56 -16.95 5.68
C LYS A 158 15.55 -16.00 6.33
N ASP A 159 14.49 -15.61 5.61
CA ASP A 159 13.51 -14.68 6.14
C ASP A 159 12.66 -15.36 7.21
N VAL A 160 12.55 -14.68 8.35
CA VAL A 160 11.81 -15.16 9.52
C VAL A 160 10.30 -15.12 9.23
N TYR A 161 9.82 -14.00 8.70
CA TYR A 161 8.43 -13.81 8.27
C TYR A 161 8.40 -12.97 6.99
N ALA A 162 7.88 -13.51 5.89
CA ALA A 162 7.87 -12.86 4.59
C ALA A 162 6.51 -12.25 4.28
N ILE A 163 6.48 -10.95 3.99
CA ILE A 163 5.26 -10.20 3.68
C ILE A 163 5.31 -9.76 2.23
N GLY A 164 4.31 -10.13 1.43
CA GLY A 164 4.14 -9.60 0.07
C GLY A 164 3.22 -8.38 0.09
N LEU A 165 3.73 -7.23 -0.37
CA LEU A 165 2.98 -6.00 -0.56
C LEU A 165 2.72 -5.80 -2.05
N LEU A 166 1.45 -5.92 -2.48
CA LEU A 166 1.10 -5.96 -3.90
C LEU A 166 -0.27 -5.35 -4.18
N HIS A 167 -0.33 -4.44 -5.14
CA HIS A 167 -1.59 -3.92 -5.65
C HIS A 167 -2.05 -4.80 -6.84
N CYS A 168 -3.14 -5.56 -6.72
CA CYS A 168 -3.53 -6.51 -7.77
C CYS A 168 -5.00 -6.93 -7.73
N ASN A 169 -5.49 -7.45 -8.86
CA ASN A 169 -6.73 -8.21 -8.90
C ASN A 169 -6.48 -9.68 -8.57
N VAL A 170 -7.26 -10.22 -7.62
CA VAL A 170 -7.25 -11.65 -7.30
C VAL A 170 -8.54 -12.31 -7.79
N GLY A 171 -8.40 -13.31 -8.66
CA GLY A 171 -9.51 -14.06 -9.24
C GLY A 171 -10.22 -13.34 -10.39
N GLU A 172 -11.41 -13.83 -10.73
CA GLU A 172 -12.25 -13.31 -11.82
C GLU A 172 -13.39 -12.44 -11.26
N ASN A 173 -13.93 -11.51 -12.07
CA ASN A 173 -15.08 -10.66 -11.75
C ASN A 173 -14.88 -9.76 -10.51
N THR A 174 -13.73 -9.11 -10.39
CA THR A 174 -13.49 -8.11 -9.32
C THR A 174 -14.34 -6.85 -9.49
N GLY A 175 -14.94 -6.63 -10.67
CA GLY A 175 -15.61 -5.38 -11.01
C GLY A 175 -14.66 -4.28 -11.49
N HIS A 176 -13.36 -4.59 -11.58
CA HIS A 176 -12.30 -3.71 -12.05
C HIS A 176 -11.67 -4.27 -13.34
N GLU A 177 -11.00 -3.40 -14.10
CA GLU A 177 -10.13 -3.83 -15.20
C GLU A 177 -9.03 -4.76 -14.66
N PRO A 178 -8.58 -5.79 -15.40
CA PRO A 178 -7.68 -6.83 -14.91
C PRO A 178 -6.24 -6.33 -14.80
N TYR A 179 -5.99 -5.43 -13.85
CA TYR A 179 -4.68 -4.94 -13.48
C TYR A 179 -3.96 -5.91 -12.54
N ALA A 180 -2.71 -6.20 -12.89
CA ALA A 180 -1.82 -7.25 -12.36
C ALA A 180 -2.58 -8.52 -11.92
N PRO A 181 -3.33 -9.18 -12.81
CA PRO A 181 -4.23 -10.25 -12.43
C PRO A 181 -3.44 -11.43 -11.86
N CYS A 182 -3.93 -11.99 -10.76
CA CYS A 182 -3.37 -13.18 -10.13
C CYS A 182 -4.47 -14.07 -9.55
N SER A 183 -4.13 -15.32 -9.24
CA SER A 183 -4.99 -16.25 -8.52
C SER A 183 -4.55 -16.41 -7.06
N VAL A 184 -5.44 -16.93 -6.21
CA VAL A 184 -5.07 -17.31 -4.83
C VAL A 184 -3.94 -18.35 -4.86
N GLU A 185 -3.96 -19.26 -5.83
CA GLU A 185 -2.94 -20.28 -6.02
C GLU A 185 -1.57 -19.68 -6.34
N ASP A 186 -1.51 -18.59 -7.12
CA ASP A 186 -0.25 -17.90 -7.40
C ASP A 186 0.35 -17.28 -6.13
N LEU A 187 -0.50 -16.63 -5.31
CA LEU A 187 -0.11 -16.03 -4.04
C LEU A 187 0.39 -17.09 -3.04
N VAL A 188 -0.26 -18.25 -2.99
CA VAL A 188 0.18 -19.38 -2.15
C VAL A 188 1.53 -19.93 -2.63
N ARG A 189 1.72 -20.09 -3.95
CA ARG A 189 2.97 -20.64 -4.52
C ARG A 189 4.19 -19.76 -4.28
N ALA A 190 4.02 -18.44 -4.14
CA ALA A 190 5.12 -17.52 -3.86
C ALA A 190 5.78 -17.74 -2.48
N GLY A 191 5.09 -18.42 -1.56
CA GLY A 191 5.66 -18.84 -0.27
C GLY A 191 5.78 -17.72 0.77
N MET A 192 5.06 -16.60 0.59
CA MET A 192 4.93 -15.57 1.63
C MET A 192 4.20 -16.14 2.86
N ASP A 193 4.27 -15.43 3.99
CA ASP A 193 3.49 -15.71 5.20
C ASP A 193 2.22 -14.84 5.29
N TYR A 194 2.28 -13.62 4.73
CA TYR A 194 1.16 -12.67 4.67
C TYR A 194 1.19 -11.92 3.34
N TRP A 195 0.02 -11.71 2.74
CA TRP A 195 -0.19 -10.85 1.58
C TRP A 195 -1.00 -9.62 1.98
N ALA A 196 -0.38 -8.45 1.86
CA ALA A 196 -0.98 -7.14 1.99
C ALA A 196 -1.37 -6.64 0.59
N LEU A 197 -2.64 -6.84 0.23
CA LEU A 197 -3.16 -6.52 -1.08
C LEU A 197 -3.95 -5.19 -1.10
N GLY A 198 -3.91 -4.51 -2.24
CA GLY A 198 -4.79 -3.38 -2.57
C GLY A 198 -5.54 -3.61 -3.88
N HIS A 199 -6.18 -2.56 -4.41
CA HIS A 199 -6.94 -2.47 -5.67
C HIS A 199 -8.44 -2.76 -5.54
N VAL A 200 -8.81 -3.80 -4.77
CA VAL A 200 -10.22 -4.13 -4.54
C VAL A 200 -10.71 -3.37 -3.30
N HIS A 201 -11.53 -2.34 -3.52
CA HIS A 201 -11.96 -1.40 -2.46
C HIS A 201 -12.86 -2.01 -1.36
N ASN A 202 -13.20 -3.30 -1.44
CA ASN A 202 -13.93 -4.02 -0.41
C ASN A 202 -12.96 -4.83 0.44
N ARG A 203 -12.82 -4.47 1.73
CA ARG A 203 -12.02 -5.23 2.69
C ARG A 203 -12.44 -6.70 2.67
N ARG A 204 -11.50 -7.59 2.37
CA ARG A 204 -11.77 -9.03 2.29
C ARG A 204 -10.56 -9.82 2.76
N ILE A 205 -10.76 -10.73 3.71
CA ILE A 205 -9.77 -11.77 3.99
C ILE A 205 -10.10 -12.93 3.04
N MET A 206 -9.27 -13.16 2.04
CA MET A 206 -9.46 -14.24 1.06
C MET A 206 -9.00 -15.59 1.62
N ARG A 207 -8.04 -15.56 2.54
CA ARG A 207 -7.53 -16.75 3.22
C ARG A 207 -7.01 -16.40 4.61
N GLU A 208 -7.46 -17.15 5.62
CA GLU A 208 -7.03 -17.00 7.03
C GLU A 208 -5.86 -17.92 7.42
N ASP A 209 -5.58 -18.94 6.60
CA ASP A 209 -4.51 -19.92 6.80
C ASP A 209 -3.21 -19.48 6.10
N LYS A 210 -2.04 -20.09 6.34
CA LYS A 210 -0.71 -19.63 5.86
C LYS A 210 -0.43 -19.87 4.36
N PRO A 211 -0.17 -18.85 3.51
CA PRO A 211 -0.20 -17.40 3.79
C PRO A 211 -1.58 -16.80 4.02
N VAL A 212 -1.69 -15.93 5.02
CA VAL A 212 -2.87 -15.08 5.18
C VAL A 212 -2.94 -14.13 3.98
N ILE A 213 -4.11 -13.98 3.36
CA ILE A 213 -4.31 -13.11 2.19
C ILE A 213 -5.40 -12.11 2.53
N VAL A 214 -5.01 -10.83 2.60
CA VAL A 214 -5.85 -9.70 3.03
C VAL A 214 -5.84 -8.61 1.98
#